data_AF-A0A3G8M8X7-F1
#
_entry.id   AF-A0A3G8M8X7-F1
#
_cell.length_a   1.000
_cell.length_b   1.000
_cell.length_c   1.000
_cell.angle_alpha   90.00
_cell.angle_beta   90.00
_cell.angle_gamma   90.00
#
_symmetry.space_group_name_H-M   'P 1'
#
loop_
_entity.id
_entity.type
_entity.pdbx_description
1 polymer ?
#
loop_
_entity_poly.entity_id
_entity_poly.type
_entity_poly.pdbx_seq_one_letter_code
_entity_poly.pdbx_strand_id
1 'polypeptide(L)'
;MGQTLEDSAPRGQALLSLAETDSLRSRFFSWRGASGRRYVCSVFQSGEDSFVADVTNGVVIGVAREGAATRPVCVFLAQERSYGDRRGLREIARELGVAEWHVHFCADAASLRDLSASLLN
;
A
#
# COMPACT_ATOMS: atom_id res chain seq x y z
N MET A 1 0.86 -26.15 26.58
CA MET A 1 -0.27 -25.28 26.21
C MET A 1 0.33 -23.99 25.67
N GLY A 2 0.71 -23.92 24.40
CA GLY A 2 -0.22 -23.93 23.26
C GLY A 2 -0.68 -22.49 23.02
N GLN A 3 0.26 -21.57 22.79
CA GLN A 3 -0.08 -20.22 22.36
C GLN A 3 -0.63 -20.34 20.94
N THR A 4 -1.93 -20.11 20.80
CA THR A 4 -2.55 -19.84 19.50
C THR A 4 -1.88 -18.59 18.97
N LEU A 5 -0.92 -18.76 18.06
CA LEU A 5 -0.53 -17.72 17.12
C LEU A 5 -1.84 -17.31 16.46
N GLU A 6 -2.46 -16.24 16.94
CA GLU A 6 -3.55 -15.60 16.22
C GLU A 6 -2.96 -15.27 14.87
N ASP A 7 -3.42 -16.09 13.92
CA ASP A 7 -3.16 -16.07 12.52
C ASP A 7 -2.91 -14.62 12.11
N SER A 8 -1.68 -14.30 11.70
CA SER A 8 -1.38 -13.05 11.03
C SER A 8 -2.14 -13.08 9.72
N ALA A 9 -3.45 -12.86 9.82
CA ALA A 9 -4.34 -12.69 8.70
C ALA A 9 -3.67 -11.66 7.81
N PRO A 10 -3.68 -11.86 6.48
CA PRO A 10 -3.03 -10.91 5.59
C PRO A 10 -3.56 -9.53 5.94
N ARG A 11 -2.67 -8.64 6.43
CA ARG A 11 -3.05 -7.33 6.96
C ARG A 11 -3.70 -6.46 5.89
N GLY A 12 -3.71 -6.91 4.65
CA GLY A 12 -4.67 -6.47 3.67
C GLY A 12 -5.30 -7.58 2.85
N GLN A 13 -6.41 -7.23 2.22
CA GLN A 13 -7.24 -8.14 1.43
C GLN A 13 -7.79 -7.41 0.21
N ALA A 14 -7.98 -8.15 -0.89
CA ALA A 14 -8.73 -7.67 -2.03
C ALA A 14 -10.20 -7.38 -1.63
N LEU A 15 -10.84 -6.44 -2.32
CA LEU A 15 -12.25 -6.12 -2.07
C LEU A 15 -13.15 -7.17 -2.74
N LEU A 16 -13.74 -8.07 -1.95
CA LEU A 16 -14.62 -9.14 -2.45
C LEU A 16 -15.83 -8.61 -3.21
N SER A 17 -16.35 -7.45 -2.84
CA SER A 17 -17.46 -6.79 -3.56
C SER A 17 -17.10 -6.33 -4.98
N LEU A 18 -15.81 -6.29 -5.32
CA LEU A 18 -15.32 -5.99 -6.67
C LEU A 18 -14.80 -7.25 -7.38
N ALA A 19 -14.92 -8.44 -6.76
CA ALA A 19 -14.35 -9.68 -7.29
C ALA A 19 -15.03 -10.13 -8.59
N GLU A 20 -16.27 -9.72 -8.84
CA GLU A 20 -17.00 -10.04 -10.07
C GLU A 20 -16.48 -9.28 -11.30
N THR A 21 -15.69 -8.21 -11.09
CA THR A 21 -15.06 -7.43 -12.16
C THR A 21 -13.54 -7.52 -12.06
N ASP A 22 -12.94 -8.39 -12.88
CA ASP A 22 -11.51 -8.72 -12.84
C ASP A 22 -10.59 -7.49 -12.96
N SER A 23 -10.99 -6.50 -13.77
CA SER A 23 -10.28 -5.23 -13.95
C SER A 23 -10.29 -4.33 -12.71
N LEU A 24 -11.30 -4.43 -11.84
CA LEU A 24 -11.39 -3.65 -10.59
C LEU A 24 -10.75 -4.39 -9.43
N ARG A 25 -10.84 -5.72 -9.41
CA ARG A 25 -10.23 -6.58 -8.38
C ARG A 25 -8.72 -6.34 -8.25
N SER A 26 -8.02 -6.15 -9.37
CA SER A 26 -6.58 -5.89 -9.39
C SER A 26 -6.19 -4.45 -9.07
N ARG A 27 -7.17 -3.53 -9.02
CA ARG A 27 -6.96 -2.09 -8.85
C ARG A 27 -7.30 -1.58 -7.46
N PHE A 28 -7.95 -2.37 -6.61
CA PHE A 28 -8.30 -1.97 -5.25
C PHE A 28 -7.89 -3.01 -4.22
N PHE A 29 -7.24 -2.54 -3.18
CA PHE A 29 -6.78 -3.36 -2.07
C PHE A 29 -7.06 -2.66 -0.75
N SER A 30 -7.47 -3.41 0.27
CA SER A 30 -7.72 -2.84 1.58
C SER A 30 -6.64 -3.24 2.56
N TRP A 31 -6.04 -2.29 3.27
CA TRP A 31 -5.12 -2.52 4.37
C TRP A 31 -5.84 -2.25 5.70
N ARG A 32 -5.43 -2.95 6.75
CA ARG A 32 -5.89 -2.71 8.12
C ARG A 32 -4.78 -1.98 8.89
N GLY A 33 -5.09 -0.83 9.48
CA GLY A 33 -4.18 -0.12 10.38
C GLY A 33 -4.13 -0.76 11.77
N ALA A 34 -3.21 -0.29 12.62
CA ALA A 34 -2.99 -0.83 13.95
C ALA A 34 -4.22 -0.63 14.86
N SER A 35 -4.99 0.42 14.61
CA SER A 35 -6.28 0.70 15.24
C SER A 35 -7.39 -0.28 14.83
N GLY A 36 -7.14 -1.17 13.87
CA GLY A 36 -8.13 -2.08 13.29
C GLY A 36 -8.99 -1.46 12.19
N ARG A 37 -8.84 -0.15 11.92
CA ARG A 37 -9.51 0.56 10.81
C ARG A 37 -9.07 0.01 9.46
N ARG A 38 -10.00 -0.02 8.50
CA ARG A 38 -9.75 -0.46 7.13
C ARG A 38 -9.54 0.75 6.21
N TYR A 39 -8.42 0.77 5.50
CA TYR A 39 -8.04 1.79 4.52
C TYR A 39 -8.09 1.19 3.12
N VAL A 40 -8.95 1.72 2.27
CA VAL A 40 -9.05 1.29 0.86
C VAL A 40 -8.02 2.04 0.04
N CYS A 41 -7.20 1.29 -0.68
CA CYS A 41 -6.12 1.79 -1.51
C CYS A 41 -6.36 1.44 -2.98
N SER A 42 -5.98 2.35 -3.86
CA SER A 42 -5.85 2.08 -5.29
C SER A 42 -4.48 1.46 -5.57
N VAL A 43 -4.44 0.43 -6.39
CA VAL A 43 -3.23 -0.31 -6.75
C VAL A 43 -2.74 0.17 -8.12
N PHE A 44 -1.48 0.58 -8.16
CA PHE A 44 -0.76 0.98 -9.36
C PHE A 44 0.40 0.00 -9.58
N GLN A 45 0.47 -0.58 -10.77
CA GLN A 45 1.48 -1.58 -11.12
C GLN A 45 2.85 -0.94 -11.39
N SER A 46 3.91 -1.74 -11.37
CA SER A 46 5.24 -1.30 -11.83
C SER A 46 5.16 -0.70 -13.25
N GLY A 47 5.69 0.52 -13.43
CA GLY A 47 5.54 1.30 -14.66
C GLY A 47 4.50 2.43 -14.58
N GLU A 48 3.54 2.35 -13.65
CA GLU A 48 2.60 3.44 -13.33
C GLU A 48 3.19 4.44 -12.31
N ASP A 49 4.49 4.39 -12.03
CA ASP A 49 5.20 5.27 -11.08
C ASP A 49 4.98 6.76 -11.38
N SER A 50 4.74 7.07 -12.66
CA SER A 50 4.42 8.40 -13.15
C SER A 50 3.17 8.97 -12.49
N PHE A 51 2.11 8.17 -12.42
CA PHE A 51 0.87 8.58 -11.77
C PHE A 51 1.07 8.74 -10.26
N VAL A 52 1.83 7.84 -9.64
CA VAL A 52 2.12 7.87 -8.20
C VAL A 52 3.00 9.07 -7.82
N ALA A 53 3.86 9.55 -8.73
CA ALA A 53 4.65 10.76 -8.54
C ALA A 53 3.82 12.06 -8.67
N ASP A 54 2.69 12.00 -9.38
CA ASP A 54 1.78 13.14 -9.55
C ASP A 54 0.69 13.19 -8.46
N VAL A 55 0.62 12.20 -7.57
CA VAL A 55 -0.27 12.24 -6.40
C VAL A 55 0.20 13.32 -5.44
N THR A 56 -0.65 14.30 -5.17
CA THR A 56 -0.35 15.44 -4.28
C THR A 56 -0.76 15.20 -2.84
N ASN A 57 -1.74 14.34 -2.60
CA ASN A 57 -2.26 14.06 -1.25
C ASN A 57 -2.71 12.60 -1.13
N GLY A 58 -2.18 11.92 -0.11
CA GLY A 58 -2.48 10.52 0.18
C GLY A 58 -1.32 9.81 0.88
N VAL A 59 -1.59 8.63 1.44
CA VAL A 59 -0.57 7.71 1.92
C VAL A 59 -0.21 6.77 0.80
N VAL A 60 1.08 6.66 0.50
CA VAL A 60 1.62 5.75 -0.52
C VAL A 60 2.33 4.61 0.20
N ILE A 61 2.01 3.39 -0.19
CA ILE A 61 2.57 2.16 0.35
C ILE A 61 3.27 1.44 -0.80
N GLY A 62 4.58 1.24 -0.68
CA GLY A 62 5.32 0.36 -1.59
C GLY A 62 5.15 -1.08 -1.16
N VAL A 63 4.75 -1.94 -2.10
CA VAL A 63 4.46 -3.35 -1.85
C VAL A 63 5.38 -4.21 -2.71
N ALA A 64 6.15 -5.08 -2.08
CA ALA A 64 6.86 -6.15 -2.74
C ALA A 64 5.94 -7.37 -2.88
N ARG A 65 6.14 -8.17 -3.94
CA ARG A 65 5.49 -9.47 -4.09
C ARG A 65 6.49 -10.58 -3.86
N GLU A 66 6.20 -11.44 -2.89
CA GLU A 66 6.92 -12.69 -2.62
C GLU A 66 5.97 -13.85 -2.92
N GLY A 67 5.96 -14.31 -4.18
CA GLY A 67 5.02 -15.33 -4.66
C GLY A 67 3.56 -14.83 -4.66
N ALA A 68 2.69 -15.50 -3.91
CA ALA A 68 1.29 -15.09 -3.74
C ALA A 68 1.09 -14.05 -2.61
N ALA A 69 2.12 -13.78 -1.80
CA ALA A 69 2.04 -12.86 -0.69
C ALA A 69 2.40 -11.43 -1.12
N THR A 70 1.63 -10.46 -0.63
CA THR A 70 1.91 -9.02 -0.76
C THR A 70 2.53 -8.54 0.55
N ARG A 71 3.72 -7.95 0.47
CA ARG A 71 4.47 -7.47 1.63
C ARG A 71 4.72 -5.96 1.51
N PRO A 72 4.17 -5.13 2.41
CA PRO A 72 4.53 -3.71 2.44
C PRO A 72 6.01 -3.56 2.81
N VAL A 73 6.74 -2.72 2.07
CA VAL A 73 8.18 -2.47 2.27
C VAL A 73 8.48 -1.01 2.59
N CYS A 74 7.58 -0.09 2.26
CA CYS A 74 7.65 1.31 2.69
C CYS A 74 6.27 1.95 2.76
N VAL A 75 6.15 3.00 3.58
CA VAL A 75 4.94 3.82 3.73
C VAL A 75 5.37 5.27 3.94
N PHE A 76 4.80 6.21 3.18
CA PHE A 76 5.08 7.65 3.30
C PHE A 76 3.88 8.48 2.83
N LEU A 77 3.85 9.78 3.15
CA LEU A 77 2.84 10.69 2.60
C LEU A 77 3.29 11.20 1.23
N ALA A 78 2.36 11.27 0.28
CA ALA A 78 2.64 11.76 -1.07
C ALA A 78 3.19 13.20 -1.06
N GLN A 79 2.70 14.03 -0.13
CA GLN A 79 3.12 15.43 0.06
C GLN A 79 4.54 15.61 0.64
N GLU A 80 5.14 14.54 1.19
CA GLU A 80 6.53 14.58 1.70
C GLU A 80 7.55 14.47 0.57
N ARG A 81 7.12 14.11 -0.64
CA ARG A 81 7.96 14.07 -1.84
C ARG A 81 7.81 15.33 -2.67
N SER A 82 8.84 15.61 -3.47
CA SER A 82 8.75 16.62 -4.52
C SER A 82 7.74 16.17 -5.58
N TYR A 83 6.79 17.04 -5.91
CA TYR A 83 5.81 16.78 -6.95
C TYR A 83 6.49 16.43 -8.28
N GLY A 84 6.05 15.34 -8.92
CA GLY A 84 6.62 14.87 -10.18
C GLY A 84 8.00 14.21 -10.06
N ASP A 85 8.50 13.91 -8.83
CA ASP A 85 9.76 13.21 -8.63
C ASP A 85 9.66 11.70 -8.95
N ARG A 86 9.57 11.44 -10.26
CA ARG A 86 9.48 10.11 -10.85
C ARG A 86 10.79 9.33 -10.69
N ARG A 87 11.93 10.04 -10.66
CA ARG A 87 13.26 9.43 -10.53
C ARG A 87 13.46 8.90 -9.12
N GLY A 88 13.20 9.72 -8.09
CA GLY A 88 13.29 9.29 -6.70
C GLY A 88 12.35 8.13 -6.38
N LEU A 89 11.10 8.17 -6.88
CA LEU A 89 10.16 7.06 -6.67
C LEU A 89 10.65 5.76 -7.31
N ARG A 90 11.21 5.83 -8.53
CA ARG A 90 11.78 4.66 -9.21
C ARG A 90 13.02 4.11 -8.51
N GLU A 91 13.85 4.98 -7.96
CA GLU A 91 15.02 4.59 -7.17
C GLU A 91 14.58 3.83 -5.92
N ILE A 92 13.61 4.35 -5.16
CA ILE A 92 13.00 3.67 -4.00
C ILE A 92 12.40 2.33 -4.41
N ALA A 93 11.65 2.28 -5.53
CA ALA A 93 11.04 1.04 -6.02
C ALA A 93 12.10 -0.03 -6.25
N ARG A 94 13.21 0.34 -6.90
CA ARG A 94 14.30 -0.57 -7.22
C ARG A 94 15.06 -1.02 -5.96
N GLU A 95 15.33 -0.10 -5.04
CA GLU A 95 16.10 -0.38 -3.82
C GLU A 95 15.35 -1.28 -2.85
N LEU A 96 14.02 -1.10 -2.72
CA LEU A 96 13.18 -1.86 -1.80
C LEU A 96 12.45 -3.03 -2.46
N GLY A 97 12.60 -3.24 -3.78
CA GLY A 97 11.95 -4.31 -4.51
C GLY A 97 10.42 -4.14 -4.62
N VAL A 98 9.94 -2.90 -4.74
CA VAL A 98 8.51 -2.60 -4.90
C VAL A 98 8.02 -3.14 -6.25
N ALA A 99 7.01 -4.01 -6.20
CA ALA A 99 6.33 -4.55 -7.37
C ALA A 99 5.07 -3.73 -7.73
N GLU A 100 4.39 -3.17 -6.72
CA GLU A 100 3.18 -2.37 -6.87
C GLU A 100 3.07 -1.28 -5.79
N TRP A 101 2.40 -0.19 -6.15
CA TRP A 101 2.16 0.96 -5.26
C TRP A 101 0.70 0.99 -4.85
N HIS A 102 0.43 0.99 -3.55
CA HIS A 102 -0.92 1.09 -3.02
C HIS A 102 -1.10 2.52 -2.46
N VAL A 103 -2.04 3.27 -3.01
CA VAL A 103 -2.29 4.67 -2.64
C VAL A 103 -3.64 4.80 -1.95
N HIS A 104 -3.63 5.28 -0.71
CA HIS A 104 -4.83 5.73 -0.01
C HIS A 104 -4.99 7.25 -0.18
N PHE A 105 -5.95 7.67 -0.99
CA PHE A 105 -6.24 9.09 -1.24
C PHE A 105 -6.93 9.75 -0.05
N CYS A 106 -6.78 11.08 0.05
CA CYS A 106 -7.37 11.92 1.11
C CYS A 106 -6.95 11.50 2.54
N ALA A 107 -5.71 11.03 2.68
CA ALA A 107 -5.17 10.59 3.95
C ALA A 107 -4.57 11.75 4.74
N ASP A 108 -4.63 11.65 6.07
CA ASP A 108 -3.96 12.55 7.00
C ASP A 108 -2.73 11.87 7.66
N ALA A 109 -1.98 12.64 8.45
CA ALA A 109 -0.82 12.11 9.19
C ALA A 109 -1.21 11.03 10.23
N ALA A 110 -2.45 11.02 10.71
CA ALA A 110 -2.93 9.98 11.60
C ALA A 110 -3.09 8.64 10.86
N SER A 111 -3.61 8.69 9.62
CA SER A 111 -3.73 7.54 8.72
C SER A 111 -2.37 6.96 8.36
N LEU A 112 -1.37 7.82 8.09
CA LEU A 112 0.02 7.40 7.91
C LEU A 112 0.51 6.63 9.14
N ARG A 113 0.42 7.23 10.33
CA ARG A 113 0.92 6.63 11.58
C ARG A 113 0.28 5.27 11.84
N ASP A 114 -1.04 5.17 11.66
CA ASP A 114 -1.80 3.95 11.89
C ASP A 114 -1.44 2.85 10.88
N LEU A 115 -1.26 3.21 9.60
CA LEU A 115 -0.81 2.28 8.57
C LEU A 115 0.64 1.87 8.79
N SER A 116 1.57 2.79 9.02
CA SER A 116 2.99 2.46 9.28
C SER A 116 3.15 1.55 10.50
N ALA A 117 2.43 1.82 11.59
CA ALA A 117 2.43 0.96 12.78
C ALA A 117 1.81 -0.43 12.53
N SER A 118 1.02 -0.60 11.47
CA SER A 118 0.46 -1.90 11.08
C SER A 118 1.27 -2.60 10.00
N LEU A 119 1.93 -1.87 9.11
CA LEU A 119 2.54 -2.45 7.92
C LEU A 119 4.04 -2.69 8.09
N LEU A 120 4.69 -1.93 8.96
CA LEU A 120 6.14 -2.00 9.17
C LEU A 120 6.54 -2.58 10.54
N ASN A 121 5.57 -3.14 11.29
CA ASN A 121 5.77 -3.84 12.56
C ASN A 121 5.82 -5.35 12.39
#